data_AF-A0A3P6L6U9-F1
#
_entry.id   AF-A0A3P6L6U9-F1
#
_cell.length_a   1.000
_cell.length_b   1.000
_cell.length_c   1.000
_cell.angle_alpha   90.00
_cell.angle_beta   90.00
_cell.angle_gamma   90.00
#
_symmetry.space_group_name_H-M   'P 1'
#
loop_
_entity.id
_entity.type
_entity.pdbx_description
1 polymer ?
#
loop_
_entity_poly.entity_id
_entity_poly.type
_entity_poly.pdbx_seq_one_letter_code
_entity_poly.pdbx_strand_id
1 'polypeptide(L)'
;MMPTLAPPSVLSAPQRRCQILLTLFQPGLTATMATFSELNGVDDDIASLDISETGREILRYHQLTLTTGYDGSYRVEGTVLNQRLCLFHWLRRGFRLCPSFITSQFTPALKSELKRRGIARNFYDDTNLQALVNLCSRRLQKRFETRDIHFLCLYLQYCLRQHHAGITPQFNPLQRRWAESCLEFQVAQEIGRHWQRRALQPVPPDEPLFMALLFSMLRVPDPLRDAHQRDRQLRQSIKRLVNHFRELGNVRFYDEQGLCDQLYTHLAQALNRSLFAIGIDNTLPEEFARLYPRLVRTTRAALAGFESEYGVHLSDEESGLVAVIFGA
;
A
#
# COMPACT_ATOMS: atom_id res chain seq x y z
N MET A 1 11.62 -39.71 -24.34
CA MET A 1 10.94 -38.43 -24.60
C MET A 1 11.70 -37.36 -23.83
N MET A 2 12.41 -36.46 -24.52
CA MET A 2 12.97 -35.29 -23.84
C MET A 2 11.83 -34.33 -23.51
N PRO A 3 11.73 -33.78 -22.30
CA PRO A 3 10.81 -32.69 -22.05
C PRO A 3 11.29 -31.51 -22.90
N THR A 4 10.51 -31.15 -23.90
CA THR A 4 10.62 -29.86 -24.58
C THR A 4 10.47 -28.79 -23.52
N LEU A 5 11.60 -28.27 -23.03
CA LEU A 5 11.66 -27.08 -22.19
C LEU A 5 10.88 -25.99 -22.91
N ALA A 6 9.82 -25.48 -22.28
CA ALA A 6 9.13 -24.30 -22.77
C ALA A 6 10.18 -23.20 -22.99
N PRO A 7 10.07 -22.40 -24.07
CA PRO A 7 10.99 -21.29 -24.28
C PRO A 7 10.98 -20.39 -23.04
N PRO A 8 12.16 -19.92 -22.58
CA PRO A 8 12.24 -19.13 -21.36
C PRO A 8 11.38 -17.87 -21.50
N SER A 9 10.58 -17.59 -20.47
CA SER A 9 9.76 -16.39 -20.44
C SER A 9 10.61 -15.14 -20.66
N VAL A 10 10.09 -14.23 -21.50
CA VAL A 10 10.65 -12.89 -21.68
C VAL A 10 10.46 -11.99 -20.46
N LEU A 11 9.67 -12.43 -19.46
CA LEU A 11 9.41 -11.70 -18.23
C LEU A 11 10.42 -12.08 -17.15
N SER A 12 10.99 -11.07 -16.51
CA SER A 12 11.77 -11.25 -15.28
C SER A 12 10.91 -11.79 -14.13
N ALA A 13 11.52 -12.47 -13.15
CA ALA A 13 10.79 -13.00 -12.00
C ALA A 13 9.93 -11.93 -11.25
N PRO A 14 10.42 -10.68 -11.03
CA PRO A 14 9.58 -9.61 -10.50
C PRO A 14 8.35 -9.26 -11.33
N GLN A 15 8.44 -9.36 -12.66
CA GLN A 15 7.30 -9.11 -13.56
C GLN A 15 6.28 -10.26 -13.46
N ARG A 16 6.76 -11.52 -13.46
CA ARG A 16 5.89 -12.70 -13.35
C ARG A 16 5.13 -12.74 -12.04
N ARG A 17 5.81 -12.52 -10.90
CA ARG A 17 5.15 -12.41 -9.59
C ARG A 17 4.14 -11.26 -9.51
N CYS A 18 4.45 -10.13 -10.15
CA CYS A 18 3.50 -9.02 -10.24
C CYS A 18 2.25 -9.40 -11.06
N GLN A 19 2.40 -10.14 -12.16
CA GLN A 19 1.25 -10.61 -12.95
C GLN A 19 0.43 -11.68 -12.20
N ILE A 20 1.08 -12.62 -11.49
CA ILE A 20 0.41 -13.60 -10.64
C ILE A 20 -0.49 -12.89 -9.63
N LEU A 21 0.05 -11.92 -8.90
CA LEU A 21 -0.73 -11.27 -7.87
C LEU A 21 -1.85 -10.39 -8.43
N LEU A 22 -1.62 -9.65 -9.52
CA LEU A 22 -2.70 -8.89 -10.16
C LEU A 22 -3.80 -9.82 -10.70
N THR A 23 -3.44 -11.01 -11.18
CA THR A 23 -4.39 -12.04 -11.62
C THR A 23 -5.27 -12.51 -10.46
N LEU A 24 -4.72 -12.70 -9.26
CA LEU A 24 -5.48 -13.08 -8.06
C LEU A 24 -6.55 -12.06 -7.66
N PHE A 25 -6.36 -10.78 -8.01
CA PHE A 25 -7.34 -9.71 -7.79
C PHE A 25 -8.22 -9.39 -9.02
N GLN A 26 -7.94 -10.00 -10.16
CA GLN A 26 -8.66 -9.75 -11.41
C GLN A 26 -10.05 -10.42 -11.37
N PRO A 27 -11.14 -9.68 -11.64
CA PRO A 27 -12.46 -10.29 -11.69
C PRO A 27 -12.62 -11.17 -12.94
N GLY A 28 -13.35 -12.28 -12.78
CA GLY A 28 -13.78 -13.13 -13.91
C GLY A 28 -12.75 -14.13 -14.40
N LEU A 29 -11.55 -14.17 -13.83
CA LEU A 29 -10.52 -15.16 -14.12
C LEU A 29 -10.29 -16.06 -12.91
N THR A 30 -10.30 -17.37 -13.12
CA THR A 30 -9.96 -18.34 -12.07
C THR A 30 -8.45 -18.54 -12.09
N ALA A 31 -7.78 -18.17 -11.01
CA ALA A 31 -6.33 -18.29 -10.90
C ALA A 31 -5.94 -19.74 -10.59
N THR A 32 -5.36 -20.45 -11.55
CA THR A 32 -4.85 -21.82 -11.40
C THR A 32 -3.37 -21.90 -11.79
N MET A 33 -2.71 -23.03 -11.54
CA MET A 33 -1.33 -23.25 -12.02
C MET A 33 -1.24 -23.02 -13.53
N ALA A 34 -2.14 -23.66 -14.30
CA ALA A 34 -2.19 -23.52 -15.75
C ALA A 34 -2.37 -22.06 -16.19
N THR A 35 -3.22 -21.29 -15.50
CA THR A 35 -3.41 -19.86 -15.76
C THR A 35 -2.11 -19.09 -15.56
N PHE A 36 -1.35 -19.37 -14.50
CA PHE A 36 -0.09 -18.67 -14.23
C PHE A 36 1.03 -19.07 -15.20
N SER A 37 1.13 -20.36 -15.54
CA SER A 37 2.07 -20.88 -16.53
C SER A 37 1.82 -20.25 -17.91
N GLU A 38 0.56 -20.22 -18.36
CA GLU A 38 0.16 -19.62 -19.64
C GLU A 38 0.41 -18.10 -19.67
N LEU A 39 -0.07 -17.36 -18.65
CA LEU A 39 0.06 -15.90 -18.61
C LEU A 39 1.52 -15.45 -18.61
N ASN A 40 2.39 -16.18 -17.92
CA ASN A 40 3.79 -15.82 -17.80
C ASN A 40 4.68 -16.48 -18.86
N GLY A 41 4.17 -17.44 -19.65
CA GLY A 41 4.95 -18.21 -20.62
C GLY A 41 6.08 -19.00 -19.95
N VAL A 42 5.77 -19.72 -18.87
CA VAL A 42 6.72 -20.55 -18.10
C VAL A 42 6.15 -21.96 -17.92
N ASP A 43 7.00 -22.92 -17.56
CA ASP A 43 6.58 -24.24 -17.10
C ASP A 43 6.05 -24.21 -15.66
N ASP A 44 5.45 -25.33 -15.24
CA ASP A 44 4.82 -25.46 -13.93
C ASP A 44 5.82 -25.40 -12.77
N ASP A 45 7.09 -25.77 -12.98
CA ASP A 45 8.13 -25.72 -11.95
C ASP A 45 8.48 -24.26 -11.62
N ILE A 46 8.68 -23.43 -12.65
CA ILE A 46 8.92 -21.99 -12.49
C ILE A 46 7.67 -21.30 -11.96
N ALA A 47 6.49 -21.63 -12.45
CA ALA A 47 5.24 -21.07 -11.94
C ALA A 47 5.05 -21.39 -10.45
N SER A 48 5.30 -22.63 -10.03
CA SER A 48 5.24 -23.05 -8.63
C SER A 48 6.19 -22.25 -7.74
N LEU A 49 7.43 -22.02 -8.21
CA LEU A 49 8.39 -21.17 -7.50
C LEU A 49 7.89 -19.72 -7.36
N ASP A 50 7.41 -19.11 -8.45
CA ASP A 50 6.91 -17.74 -8.45
C ASP A 50 5.65 -17.58 -7.56
N ILE A 51 4.77 -18.58 -7.52
CA ILE A 51 3.59 -18.64 -6.64
C ILE A 51 4.04 -18.69 -5.17
N SER A 52 4.98 -19.58 -4.85
CA SER A 52 5.52 -19.73 -3.49
C SER A 52 6.22 -18.46 -3.00
N GLU A 53 7.03 -17.81 -3.85
CA GLU A 53 7.63 -16.51 -3.56
C GLU A 53 6.58 -15.41 -3.36
N THR A 54 5.57 -15.36 -4.24
CA THR A 54 4.45 -14.40 -4.11
C THR A 54 3.72 -14.60 -2.77
N GLY A 55 3.45 -15.85 -2.39
CA GLY A 55 2.84 -16.19 -1.09
C GLY A 55 3.67 -15.72 0.10
N ARG A 56 4.99 -15.92 0.07
CA ARG A 56 5.91 -15.41 1.11
C ARG A 56 5.92 -13.89 1.19
N GLU A 57 5.94 -13.21 0.04
CA GLU A 57 5.93 -11.74 -0.02
C GLU A 57 4.64 -11.15 0.57
N ILE A 58 3.46 -11.67 0.20
CA ILE A 58 2.19 -11.12 0.70
C ILE A 58 1.94 -11.47 2.17
N LEU A 59 2.44 -12.60 2.66
CA LEU A 59 2.42 -12.95 4.07
C LEU A 59 3.24 -11.95 4.88
N ARG A 60 4.48 -11.70 4.43
CA ARG A 60 5.41 -10.81 5.12
C ARG A 60 4.96 -9.35 5.10
N TYR A 61 4.49 -8.84 3.96
CA TYR A 61 4.20 -7.42 3.80
C TYR A 61 2.76 -7.02 4.07
N HIS A 62 1.82 -7.96 4.04
CA HIS A 62 0.40 -7.64 4.16
C HIS A 62 -0.36 -8.60 5.08
N GLN A 63 0.30 -9.57 5.73
CA GLN A 63 -0.35 -10.58 6.58
C GLN A 63 -1.45 -11.34 5.83
N LEU A 64 -1.20 -11.63 4.55
CA LEU A 64 -2.11 -12.39 3.69
C LEU A 64 -1.53 -13.77 3.42
N THR A 65 -2.41 -14.76 3.29
CA THR A 65 -2.01 -16.11 2.93
C THR A 65 -2.49 -16.44 1.52
N LEU A 66 -1.67 -17.16 0.76
CA LEU A 66 -2.05 -17.70 -0.54
C LEU A 66 -2.47 -19.15 -0.33
N THR A 67 -3.76 -19.42 -0.50
CA THR A 67 -4.34 -20.76 -0.30
C THR A 67 -4.80 -21.35 -1.63
N THR A 68 -4.92 -22.68 -1.67
CA THR A 68 -5.45 -23.41 -2.83
C THR A 68 -6.77 -24.06 -2.46
N GLY A 69 -7.82 -23.77 -3.23
CA GLY A 69 -9.13 -24.37 -3.08
C GLY A 69 -9.17 -25.81 -3.62
N TYR A 70 -10.24 -26.54 -3.31
CA TYR A 70 -10.47 -27.91 -3.79
C TYR A 70 -10.54 -28.01 -5.33
N ASP A 71 -10.90 -26.91 -6.00
CA ASP A 71 -10.95 -26.78 -7.45
C ASP A 71 -9.58 -26.46 -8.09
N GLY A 72 -8.50 -26.45 -7.28
CA GLY A 72 -7.16 -26.06 -7.71
C GLY A 72 -6.98 -24.56 -7.89
N SER A 73 -7.96 -23.74 -7.52
CA SER A 73 -7.87 -22.28 -7.62
C SER A 73 -7.05 -21.69 -6.48
N TYR A 74 -6.15 -20.76 -6.78
CA TYR A 74 -5.43 -19.98 -5.79
C TYR A 74 -6.24 -18.78 -5.34
N ARG A 75 -6.20 -18.48 -4.03
CA ARG A 75 -6.97 -17.40 -3.40
C ARG A 75 -6.13 -16.70 -2.35
N VAL A 76 -6.35 -15.39 -2.23
CA VAL A 76 -5.71 -14.57 -1.20
C VAL A 76 -6.65 -14.47 0.00
N GLU A 77 -6.20 -14.97 1.16
CA GLU A 77 -6.96 -14.97 2.41
C GLU A 77 -6.37 -13.99 3.43
N GLY A 78 -7.27 -13.38 4.21
CA GLY A 78 -6.98 -12.33 5.19
C GLY A 78 -8.03 -11.22 5.15
N THR A 79 -7.82 -10.16 5.92
CA THR A 79 -8.80 -9.07 6.04
C THR A 79 -8.97 -8.32 4.71
N VAL A 80 -10.17 -7.79 4.45
CA VAL A 80 -10.44 -6.97 3.26
C VAL A 80 -9.52 -5.73 3.21
N LEU A 81 -9.21 -5.15 4.38
CA LEU A 81 -8.28 -4.03 4.48
C LEU A 81 -6.89 -4.42 3.97
N ASN A 82 -6.34 -5.55 4.45
CA ASN A 82 -5.02 -6.02 4.03
C ASN A 82 -4.99 -6.41 2.56
N GLN A 83 -6.05 -7.06 2.06
CA GLN A 83 -6.18 -7.39 0.63
C GLN A 83 -6.14 -6.14 -0.24
N ARG A 84 -6.85 -5.08 0.15
CA ARG A 84 -6.81 -3.80 -0.55
C ARG A 84 -5.42 -3.15 -0.46
N LEU A 85 -4.80 -3.12 0.72
CA LEU A 85 -3.43 -2.59 0.86
C LEU A 85 -2.40 -3.36 0.02
N CYS A 86 -2.57 -4.68 -0.10
CA CYS A 86 -1.77 -5.52 -0.98
C CYS A 86 -1.96 -5.14 -2.45
N LEU A 87 -3.21 -5.04 -2.92
CA LEU A 87 -3.47 -4.60 -4.29
C LEU A 87 -2.97 -3.17 -4.54
N PHE A 88 -3.09 -2.26 -3.57
CA PHE A 88 -2.52 -0.90 -3.68
C PHE A 88 -1.02 -0.97 -4.00
N HIS A 89 -0.25 -1.70 -3.20
CA HIS A 89 1.20 -1.85 -3.38
C HIS A 89 1.53 -2.44 -4.76
N TRP A 90 0.88 -3.54 -5.11
CA TRP A 90 1.23 -4.32 -6.29
C TRP A 90 0.68 -3.76 -7.59
N LEU A 91 -0.44 -3.05 -7.57
CA LEU A 91 -0.93 -2.33 -8.73
C LEU A 91 -0.02 -1.14 -9.06
N ARG A 92 0.46 -0.38 -8.05
CA ARG A 92 1.49 0.66 -8.26
C ARG A 92 2.80 0.08 -8.80
N ARG A 93 3.18 -1.12 -8.35
CA ARG A 93 4.32 -1.86 -8.90
C ARG A 93 4.05 -2.30 -10.35
N GLY A 94 2.86 -2.79 -10.66
CA GLY A 94 2.45 -3.22 -11.99
C GLY A 94 2.49 -2.10 -13.03
N PHE A 95 2.11 -0.87 -12.66
CA PHE A 95 2.23 0.30 -13.56
C PHE A 95 3.68 0.59 -13.98
N ARG A 96 4.67 0.06 -13.25
CA ARG A 96 6.10 0.16 -13.59
C ARG A 96 6.61 -1.11 -14.28
N LEU A 97 6.25 -2.29 -13.77
CA LEU A 97 6.84 -3.57 -14.20
C LEU A 97 6.08 -4.24 -15.36
N CYS A 98 4.75 -4.15 -15.38
CA CYS A 98 3.90 -4.83 -16.36
C CYS A 98 2.73 -3.95 -16.85
N PRO A 99 3.01 -2.74 -17.40
CA PRO A 99 1.96 -1.82 -17.83
C PRO A 99 1.01 -2.43 -18.87
N SER A 100 1.53 -3.25 -19.80
CA SER A 100 0.72 -3.94 -20.81
C SER A 100 -0.31 -4.91 -20.18
N PHE A 101 0.03 -5.58 -19.08
CA PHE A 101 -0.90 -6.45 -18.37
C PHE A 101 -2.05 -5.64 -17.76
N ILE A 102 -1.73 -4.48 -17.18
CA ILE A 102 -2.75 -3.57 -16.62
C ILE A 102 -3.69 -3.05 -17.70
N THR A 103 -3.15 -2.58 -18.84
CA THR A 103 -3.96 -1.97 -19.90
C THR A 103 -4.77 -3.00 -20.68
N SER A 104 -4.22 -4.18 -20.92
CA SER A 104 -4.80 -5.16 -21.84
C SER A 104 -5.58 -6.27 -21.14
N GLN A 105 -5.33 -6.53 -19.85
CA GLN A 105 -6.02 -7.59 -19.10
C GLN A 105 -6.80 -7.06 -17.90
N PHE A 106 -6.10 -6.47 -16.92
CA PHE A 106 -6.71 -6.12 -15.63
C PHE A 106 -7.81 -5.05 -15.77
N THR A 107 -7.52 -3.96 -16.49
CA THR A 107 -8.47 -2.85 -16.67
C THR A 107 -9.72 -3.26 -17.47
N PRO A 108 -9.60 -3.94 -18.63
CA PRO A 108 -10.77 -4.42 -19.36
C PRO A 108 -11.62 -5.43 -18.57
N ALA A 109 -11.00 -6.35 -17.82
CA ALA A 109 -11.71 -7.30 -16.97
C ALA A 109 -12.54 -6.59 -15.90
N LEU A 110 -11.95 -5.59 -15.21
CA LEU A 110 -12.65 -4.81 -14.20
C LEU A 110 -13.81 -4.00 -14.79
N LYS A 111 -13.60 -3.30 -15.92
CA LYS A 111 -14.67 -2.55 -16.60
C LYS A 111 -15.81 -3.46 -17.08
N SER A 112 -15.48 -4.65 -17.57
CA SER A 112 -16.48 -5.65 -17.99
C SER A 112 -17.30 -6.16 -16.80
N GLU A 113 -16.65 -6.38 -15.65
CA GLU A 113 -17.32 -6.80 -14.43
C GLU A 113 -18.26 -5.71 -13.87
N LEU A 114 -17.81 -4.45 -13.86
CA LEU A 114 -18.64 -3.31 -13.45
C LEU A 114 -19.90 -3.20 -14.32
N LYS A 115 -19.73 -3.33 -15.64
CA LYS A 115 -20.85 -3.36 -16.61
C LYS A 115 -21.80 -4.53 -16.34
N ARG A 116 -21.27 -5.73 -16.12
CA ARG A 116 -22.05 -6.96 -15.84
C ARG A 116 -22.91 -6.82 -14.59
N ARG A 117 -22.43 -6.08 -13.58
CA ARG A 117 -23.16 -5.78 -12.33
C ARG A 117 -24.19 -4.67 -12.46
N GLY A 118 -24.35 -4.06 -13.64
CA GLY A 118 -25.31 -2.98 -13.85
C GLY A 118 -24.90 -1.64 -13.22
N ILE A 119 -23.63 -1.47 -12.85
CA ILE A 119 -23.14 -0.20 -12.34
C ILE A 119 -23.18 0.83 -13.47
N ALA A 120 -23.70 2.02 -13.20
CA ALA A 120 -23.83 3.05 -14.22
C ALA A 120 -22.45 3.53 -14.71
N ARG A 121 -22.33 3.70 -16.04
CA ARG A 121 -21.05 4.01 -16.70
C ARG A 121 -20.38 5.29 -16.19
N ASN A 122 -21.17 6.28 -15.77
CA ASN A 122 -20.71 7.54 -15.21
C ASN A 122 -19.85 7.40 -13.94
N PHE A 123 -19.84 6.22 -13.30
CA PHE A 123 -18.97 5.94 -12.16
C PHE A 123 -17.56 5.50 -12.53
N TYR A 124 -17.37 4.96 -13.73
CA TYR A 124 -16.15 4.26 -14.09
C TYR A 124 -15.62 4.58 -15.49
N ASP A 125 -16.26 5.50 -16.23
CA ASP A 125 -15.63 6.05 -17.42
C ASP A 125 -14.45 6.95 -17.06
N ASP A 126 -13.48 6.98 -17.97
CA ASP A 126 -12.19 7.62 -17.73
C ASP A 126 -12.35 9.14 -17.57
N THR A 127 -13.30 9.77 -18.27
CA THR A 127 -13.53 11.22 -18.21
C THR A 127 -14.03 11.66 -16.83
N ASN A 128 -15.07 11.01 -16.30
CA ASN A 128 -15.63 11.36 -14.99
C ASN A 128 -14.66 11.03 -13.86
N LEU A 129 -13.96 9.90 -13.94
CA LEU A 129 -12.95 9.54 -12.94
C LEU A 129 -11.77 10.52 -12.94
N GLN A 130 -11.26 10.90 -14.11
CA GLN A 130 -10.19 11.90 -14.22
C GLN A 130 -10.65 13.24 -13.60
N ALA A 131 -11.87 13.68 -13.90
CA ALA A 131 -12.42 14.91 -13.33
C ALA A 131 -12.55 14.84 -11.81
N LEU A 132 -12.98 13.69 -11.27
CA LEU A 132 -13.06 13.43 -9.84
C LEU A 132 -11.68 13.48 -9.18
N VAL A 133 -10.67 12.80 -9.74
CA VAL A 133 -9.30 12.80 -9.22
C VAL A 133 -8.70 14.21 -9.26
N ASN A 134 -8.92 14.96 -10.34
CA ASN A 134 -8.47 16.35 -10.46
C ASN A 134 -9.17 17.29 -9.45
N LEU A 135 -10.44 17.04 -9.14
CA LEU A 135 -11.13 17.75 -8.07
C LEU A 135 -10.50 17.44 -6.71
N CYS A 136 -10.21 16.17 -6.42
CA CYS A 136 -9.55 15.74 -5.19
C CYS A 136 -8.16 16.39 -5.05
N SER A 137 -7.37 16.37 -6.12
CA SER A 137 -6.06 17.03 -6.20
C SER A 137 -6.13 18.51 -5.78
N ARG A 138 -7.09 19.27 -6.32
CA ARG A 138 -7.28 20.68 -5.97
C ARG A 138 -7.69 20.88 -4.52
N ARG A 139 -8.62 20.07 -4.00
CA ARG A 139 -9.06 20.16 -2.59
C ARG A 139 -7.96 19.82 -1.61
N LEU A 140 -7.12 18.84 -1.95
CA LEU A 140 -5.94 18.46 -1.16
C LEU A 140 -4.75 19.39 -1.36
N GLN A 141 -4.84 20.36 -2.28
CA GLN A 141 -3.72 21.20 -2.71
C GLN A 141 -2.46 20.38 -3.10
N LYS A 142 -2.68 19.19 -3.67
CA LYS A 142 -1.64 18.24 -4.07
C LYS A 142 -1.62 18.05 -5.56
N ARG A 143 -0.43 18.03 -6.15
CA ARG A 143 -0.25 17.61 -7.55
C ARG A 143 0.00 16.11 -7.58
N PHE A 144 -0.87 15.38 -8.27
CA PHE A 144 -0.63 13.97 -8.57
C PHE A 144 0.12 13.86 -9.91
N GLU A 145 1.06 12.94 -9.99
CA GLU A 145 1.68 12.58 -11.26
C GLU A 145 0.69 11.84 -12.16
N THR A 146 0.92 11.85 -13.47
CA THR A 146 0.09 11.14 -14.45
C THR A 146 -0.12 9.67 -14.09
N ARG A 147 0.93 9.00 -13.59
CA ARG A 147 0.86 7.60 -13.15
C ARG A 147 -0.06 7.42 -11.94
N ASP A 148 0.02 8.31 -10.96
CA ASP A 148 -0.84 8.25 -9.77
C ASP A 148 -2.30 8.53 -10.12
N ILE A 149 -2.56 9.42 -11.08
CA ILE A 149 -3.92 9.66 -11.57
C ILE A 149 -4.50 8.40 -12.23
N HIS A 150 -3.76 7.76 -13.14
CA HIS A 150 -4.21 6.50 -13.75
C HIS A 150 -4.44 5.40 -12.72
N PHE A 151 -3.53 5.30 -11.73
CA PHE A 151 -3.68 4.38 -10.62
C PHE A 151 -4.96 4.67 -9.82
N LEU A 152 -5.19 5.92 -9.41
CA LEU A 152 -6.38 6.32 -8.65
C LEU A 152 -7.68 6.02 -9.42
N CYS A 153 -7.74 6.36 -10.72
CA CYS A 153 -8.89 6.06 -11.55
C CYS A 153 -9.18 4.56 -11.60
N LEU A 154 -8.17 3.71 -11.78
CA LEU A 154 -8.35 2.26 -11.81
C LEU A 154 -8.71 1.69 -10.43
N TYR A 155 -8.08 2.21 -9.38
CA TYR A 155 -8.24 1.69 -8.02
C TYR A 155 -9.59 2.07 -7.40
N LEU A 156 -10.13 3.25 -7.73
CA LEU A 156 -11.49 3.64 -7.37
C LEU A 156 -12.55 2.74 -8.02
N GLN A 157 -12.33 2.31 -9.27
CA GLN A 157 -13.18 1.31 -9.94
C GLN A 157 -13.18 -0.02 -9.19
N TYR A 158 -12.02 -0.45 -8.70
CA TYR A 158 -11.90 -1.67 -7.93
C TYR A 158 -12.64 -1.57 -6.59
N CYS A 159 -12.47 -0.45 -5.88
CA CYS A 159 -13.19 -0.19 -4.62
C CYS A 159 -14.71 -0.16 -4.85
N LEU A 160 -15.17 0.48 -5.93
CA LEU A 160 -16.59 0.51 -6.29
C LEU A 160 -17.15 -0.90 -6.55
N ARG A 161 -16.39 -1.75 -7.26
CA ARG A 161 -16.76 -3.14 -7.52
C ARG A 161 -16.88 -3.95 -6.23
N GLN A 162 -15.91 -3.80 -5.31
CA GLN A 162 -15.94 -4.49 -4.03
C GLN A 162 -17.10 -4.00 -3.15
N HIS A 163 -17.30 -2.69 -3.07
CA HIS A 163 -18.42 -2.08 -2.34
C HIS A 163 -19.77 -2.66 -2.80
N HIS A 164 -20.01 -2.74 -4.12
CA HIS A 164 -21.23 -3.32 -4.67
C HIS A 164 -21.38 -4.84 -4.42
N ALA A 165 -20.29 -5.52 -4.05
CA ALA A 165 -20.32 -6.92 -3.64
C ALA A 165 -20.48 -7.09 -2.11
N GLY A 166 -20.64 -6.01 -1.35
CA GLY A 166 -20.67 -6.03 0.12
C GLY A 166 -19.30 -6.28 0.75
N ILE A 167 -18.21 -6.15 -0.02
CA ILE A 167 -16.84 -6.39 0.43
C ILE A 167 -16.22 -5.05 0.80
N THR A 168 -16.27 -4.72 2.10
CA THR A 168 -15.79 -3.45 2.64
C THR A 168 -14.73 -3.68 3.72
N PRO A 169 -13.66 -2.87 3.76
CA PRO A 169 -12.61 -2.96 4.77
C PRO A 169 -13.16 -2.63 6.15
N GLN A 170 -12.64 -3.27 7.17
CA GLN A 170 -12.94 -2.96 8.56
C GLN A 170 -11.73 -2.28 9.20
N PHE A 171 -12.00 -1.26 10.01
CA PHE A 171 -10.97 -0.49 10.72
C PHE A 171 -11.17 -0.67 12.22
N ASN A 172 -10.07 -0.94 12.94
CA ASN A 172 -10.10 -0.90 14.39
C ASN A 172 -10.25 0.56 14.90
N PRO A 173 -10.57 0.79 16.19
CA PRO A 173 -10.80 2.14 16.70
C PRO A 173 -9.61 3.11 16.57
N LEU A 174 -8.37 2.60 16.65
CA LEU A 174 -7.18 3.41 16.47
C LEU A 174 -7.00 3.83 15.00
N GLN A 175 -7.11 2.87 14.08
CA GLN A 175 -7.02 3.09 12.64
C GLN A 175 -8.12 4.04 12.15
N ARG A 176 -9.35 3.91 12.67
CA ARG A 176 -10.46 4.82 12.36
C ARG A 176 -10.13 6.24 12.78
N ARG A 177 -9.78 6.47 14.06
CA ARG A 177 -9.41 7.80 14.56
C ARG A 177 -8.25 8.40 13.76
N TRP A 178 -7.27 7.57 13.41
CA TRP A 178 -6.13 7.98 12.58
C TRP A 178 -6.58 8.46 11.19
N ALA A 179 -7.39 7.68 10.48
CA ALA A 179 -7.88 8.03 9.16
C ALA A 179 -8.82 9.24 9.18
N GLU A 180 -9.71 9.34 10.18
CA GLU A 180 -10.64 10.48 10.34
C GLU A 180 -9.93 11.80 10.64
N SER A 181 -8.75 11.74 11.28
CA SER A 181 -7.91 12.92 11.57
C SER A 181 -7.18 13.48 10.35
N CYS A 182 -7.12 12.72 9.24
CA CYS A 182 -6.45 13.15 8.00
C CYS A 182 -7.26 14.20 7.25
N LEU A 183 -6.58 15.17 6.63
CA LEU A 183 -7.23 16.09 5.68
C LEU A 183 -7.88 15.32 4.52
N GLU A 184 -7.25 14.21 4.11
CA GLU A 184 -7.73 13.32 3.06
C GLU A 184 -9.13 12.76 3.32
N PHE A 185 -9.54 12.65 4.58
CA PHE A 185 -10.86 12.12 4.94
C PHE A 185 -12.00 13.03 4.49
N GLN A 186 -11.83 14.35 4.56
CA GLN A 186 -12.84 15.30 4.11
C GLN A 186 -13.14 15.12 2.61
N VAL A 187 -12.09 14.95 1.80
CA VAL A 187 -12.21 14.70 0.36
C VAL A 187 -12.78 13.31 0.09
N ALA A 188 -12.36 12.30 0.84
CA ALA A 188 -12.88 10.94 0.72
C ALA A 188 -14.39 10.85 1.03
N GLN A 189 -14.89 11.59 2.02
CA GLN A 189 -16.32 11.65 2.32
C GLN A 189 -17.13 12.20 1.15
N GLU A 190 -16.58 13.11 0.34
CA GLU A 190 -17.28 13.62 -0.84
C GLU A 190 -17.38 12.59 -1.96
N ILE A 191 -16.34 11.77 -2.14
CA ILE A 191 -16.40 10.62 -3.04
C ILE A 191 -17.47 9.64 -2.56
N GLY A 192 -17.49 9.32 -1.26
CA GLY A 192 -18.53 8.48 -0.66
C GLY A 192 -19.94 9.03 -0.89
N ARG A 193 -20.15 10.34 -0.71
CA ARG A 193 -21.44 10.99 -1.02
C ARG A 193 -21.78 10.93 -2.51
N HIS A 194 -20.79 11.05 -3.39
CA HIS A 194 -21.00 10.93 -4.84
C HIS A 194 -21.47 9.52 -5.21
N TRP A 195 -20.87 8.49 -4.63
CA TRP A 195 -21.31 7.11 -4.78
C TRP A 195 -22.72 6.92 -4.22
N GLN A 196 -22.99 7.42 -3.00
CA GLN A 196 -24.29 7.24 -2.34
C GLN A 196 -25.47 7.85 -3.10
N ARG A 197 -25.30 8.99 -3.79
CA ARG A 197 -26.40 9.67 -4.51
C ARG A 197 -26.96 8.87 -5.70
N ARG A 198 -26.30 7.78 -6.08
CA ARG A 198 -26.54 7.08 -7.34
C ARG A 198 -26.25 5.57 -7.25
N ALA A 199 -25.71 5.08 -6.13
CA ALA A 199 -25.60 3.68 -5.81
C ALA A 199 -26.95 3.14 -5.29
N LEU A 200 -27.26 1.91 -5.63
CA LEU A 200 -28.45 1.19 -5.15
C LEU A 200 -28.37 0.85 -3.65
N GLN A 201 -27.19 0.98 -3.04
CA GLN A 201 -26.91 0.62 -1.65
C GLN A 201 -26.22 1.78 -0.92
N PRO A 202 -26.44 1.90 0.41
CA PRO A 202 -25.73 2.89 1.22
C PRO A 202 -24.22 2.57 1.23
N VAL A 203 -23.40 3.61 1.11
CA VAL A 203 -21.94 3.47 1.21
C VAL A 203 -21.56 3.26 2.67
N PRO A 204 -20.90 2.15 3.04
CA PRO A 204 -20.43 1.94 4.40
C PRO A 204 -19.49 3.05 4.86
N PRO A 205 -19.49 3.41 6.15
CA PRO A 205 -18.64 4.48 6.68
C PRO A 205 -17.14 4.21 6.51
N ASP A 206 -16.77 2.96 6.27
CA ASP A 206 -15.37 2.52 6.15
C ASP A 206 -14.80 2.68 4.74
N GLU A 207 -15.65 2.86 3.72
CA GLU A 207 -15.19 3.14 2.36
C GLU A 207 -14.48 4.52 2.28
N PRO A 208 -15.05 5.63 2.81
CA PRO A 208 -14.32 6.89 2.95
C PRO A 208 -13.04 6.79 3.78
N LEU A 209 -12.99 5.97 4.84
CA LEU A 209 -11.75 5.78 5.62
C LEU A 209 -10.64 5.19 4.74
N PHE A 210 -10.99 4.17 3.95
CA PHE A 210 -10.04 3.54 3.06
C PHE A 210 -9.58 4.46 1.93
N MET A 211 -10.49 5.27 1.36
CA MET A 211 -10.11 6.30 0.38
C MET A 211 -9.20 7.37 0.99
N ALA A 212 -9.43 7.76 2.25
CA ALA A 212 -8.54 8.69 2.95
C ALA A 212 -7.12 8.10 3.07
N LEU A 213 -7.03 6.84 3.50
CA LEU A 213 -5.77 6.11 3.58
C LEU A 213 -5.08 5.99 2.22
N LEU A 214 -5.84 5.70 1.15
CA LEU A 214 -5.36 5.66 -0.23
C LEU A 214 -4.65 6.96 -0.64
N PHE A 215 -5.30 8.12 -0.40
CA PHE A 215 -4.70 9.42 -0.70
C PHE A 215 -3.51 9.75 0.21
N SER A 216 -3.57 9.37 1.49
CA SER A 216 -2.47 9.58 2.44
C SER A 216 -1.21 8.79 2.04
N MET A 217 -1.35 7.56 1.55
CA MET A 217 -0.23 6.71 1.11
C MET A 217 0.36 7.12 -0.26
N LEU A 218 -0.33 7.95 -1.03
CA LEU A 218 0.22 8.56 -2.26
C LEU A 218 0.97 9.86 -1.98
N ARG A 219 0.92 10.39 -0.74
CA ARG A 219 1.66 11.60 -0.36
C ARG A 219 3.15 11.27 -0.17
N VAL A 220 4.00 12.09 -0.77
CA VAL A 220 5.39 12.26 -0.31
C VAL A 220 5.38 13.34 0.78
N PRO A 221 5.73 13.01 2.05
CA PRO A 221 5.80 14.01 3.11
C PRO A 221 6.84 15.09 2.79
N ASP A 222 6.53 16.34 3.14
CA ASP A 222 7.41 17.48 2.91
C ASP A 222 7.58 18.25 4.24
N PRO A 223 8.75 18.14 4.91
CA PRO A 223 8.96 18.75 6.22
C PRO A 223 8.85 20.28 6.21
N LEU A 224 9.00 20.92 5.04
CA LEU A 224 8.96 22.37 4.89
C LEU A 224 7.54 22.88 4.60
N ARG A 225 6.76 22.11 3.82
CA ARG A 225 5.43 22.55 3.33
C ARG A 225 4.27 21.99 4.11
N ASP A 226 4.43 20.81 4.71
CA ASP A 226 3.37 20.21 5.51
C ASP A 226 3.10 21.08 6.74
N ALA A 227 1.86 21.54 6.94
CA ALA A 227 1.53 22.49 8.01
C ALA A 227 0.27 22.11 8.81
N HIS A 228 -0.34 20.97 8.50
CA HIS A 228 -1.54 20.53 9.20
C HIS A 228 -1.24 20.26 10.68
N GLN A 229 -2.25 20.27 11.54
CA GLN A 229 -2.08 20.07 13.00
C GLN A 229 -1.29 18.79 13.32
N ARG A 230 -1.61 17.69 12.63
CA ARG A 230 -0.91 16.40 12.74
C ARG A 230 0.56 16.50 12.36
N ASP A 231 0.88 17.17 11.25
CA ASP A 231 2.27 17.33 10.79
C ASP A 231 3.07 18.16 11.81
N ARG A 232 2.44 19.15 12.45
CA ARG A 232 3.04 19.92 13.55
C ARG A 232 3.26 19.05 14.79
N GLN A 233 2.30 18.21 15.15
CA GLN A 233 2.47 17.24 16.25
C GLN A 233 3.62 16.27 15.97
N LEU A 234 3.69 15.71 14.75
CA LEU A 234 4.76 14.81 14.35
C LEU A 234 6.15 15.44 14.50
N ARG A 235 6.32 16.68 14.04
CA ARG A 235 7.58 17.42 14.24
C ARG A 235 7.94 17.60 15.72
N GLN A 236 6.96 17.85 16.59
CA GLN A 236 7.21 17.94 18.03
C GLN A 236 7.62 16.58 18.63
N SER A 237 6.95 15.49 18.25
CA SER A 237 7.32 14.13 18.65
C SER A 237 8.74 13.78 18.20
N ILE A 238 9.12 14.18 16.98
CA ILE A 238 10.47 13.95 16.44
C ILE A 238 11.52 14.73 17.22
N LYS A 239 11.26 16.00 17.55
CA LYS A 239 12.19 16.77 18.41
C LYS A 239 12.40 16.10 19.77
N ARG A 240 11.32 15.58 20.38
CA ARG A 240 11.41 14.80 21.63
C ARG A 240 12.23 13.51 21.43
N LEU A 241 11.98 12.78 20.35
CA LEU A 241 12.73 11.57 19.99
C LEU A 241 14.23 11.85 19.82
N VAL A 242 14.60 12.90 19.07
CA VAL A 242 15.99 13.31 18.85
C VAL A 242 16.66 13.70 20.18
N ASN A 243 15.98 14.46 21.02
CA ASN A 243 16.48 14.83 22.35
C ASN A 243 16.72 13.60 23.23
N HIS A 244 15.77 12.67 23.26
CA HIS A 244 15.90 11.46 24.07
C HIS A 244 17.02 10.54 23.57
N PHE A 245 17.16 10.39 22.25
CA PHE A 245 18.29 9.68 21.65
C PHE A 245 19.63 10.34 22.04
N ARG A 246 19.70 11.68 22.02
CA ARG A 246 20.90 12.44 22.41
C ARG A 246 21.33 12.13 23.84
N GLU A 247 20.37 12.11 24.76
CA GLU A 247 20.59 11.82 26.18
C GLU A 247 21.10 10.38 26.39
N LEU A 248 20.44 9.40 25.75
CA LEU A 248 20.82 7.99 25.87
C LEU A 248 22.16 7.66 25.21
N GLY A 249 22.43 8.27 24.04
CA GLY A 249 23.64 8.05 23.26
C GLY A 249 24.83 8.90 23.70
N ASN A 250 24.59 9.96 24.46
CA ASN A 250 25.57 11.01 24.77
C ASN A 250 26.27 11.56 23.51
N VAL A 251 25.49 11.80 22.46
CA VAL A 251 25.97 12.30 21.16
C VAL A 251 25.65 13.79 20.98
N ARG A 252 26.28 14.43 19.98
CA ARG A 252 25.89 15.77 19.52
C ARG A 252 25.65 15.71 18.02
N PHE A 253 24.61 16.39 17.56
CA PHE A 253 24.28 16.49 16.13
C PHE A 253 24.75 17.84 15.61
N TYR A 254 25.46 17.84 14.47
CA TYR A 254 25.90 19.06 13.81
C TYR A 254 24.74 19.76 13.07
N ASP A 255 23.92 18.98 12.38
CA ASP A 255 22.70 19.45 11.69
C ASP A 255 21.45 18.77 12.26
N GLU A 256 20.99 19.27 13.40
CA GLU A 256 19.79 18.75 14.05
C GLU A 256 18.52 18.99 13.23
N GLN A 257 18.46 20.08 12.47
CA GLN A 257 17.29 20.39 11.65
C GLN A 257 17.20 19.42 10.47
N GLY A 258 18.31 19.16 9.76
CA GLY A 258 18.38 18.15 8.71
C GLY A 258 18.03 16.76 9.21
N LEU A 259 18.51 16.38 10.40
CA LEU A 259 18.12 15.11 11.05
C LEU A 259 16.61 15.05 11.32
N CYS A 260 16.02 16.11 11.89
CA CYS A 260 14.58 16.18 12.14
C CYS A 260 13.78 16.05 10.84
N ASP A 261 14.24 16.66 9.75
CA ASP A 261 13.56 16.65 8.45
C ASP A 261 13.62 15.27 7.77
N GLN A 262 14.74 14.56 7.89
CA GLN A 262 14.87 13.17 7.44
C GLN A 262 13.97 12.23 8.26
N LEU A 263 14.02 12.35 9.59
CA LEU A 263 13.14 11.59 10.48
C LEU A 263 11.67 11.88 10.20
N TYR A 264 11.30 13.13 9.91
CA TYR A 264 9.94 13.50 9.53
C TYR A 264 9.48 12.77 8.27
N THR A 265 10.32 12.79 7.23
CA THR A 265 10.01 12.17 5.94
C THR A 265 9.78 10.66 6.09
N HIS A 266 10.61 9.99 6.91
CA HIS A 266 10.49 8.56 7.17
C HIS A 266 9.31 8.23 8.09
N LEU A 267 9.24 8.83 9.29
CA LEU A 267 8.24 8.51 10.32
C LEU A 267 6.82 8.86 9.89
N ALA A 268 6.62 9.91 9.08
CA ALA A 268 5.31 10.21 8.51
C ALA A 268 4.75 9.05 7.67
N GLN A 269 5.62 8.28 7.01
CA GLN A 269 5.23 7.11 6.24
C GLN A 269 5.19 5.85 7.11
N ALA A 270 6.16 5.68 8.01
CA ALA A 270 6.26 4.54 8.93
C ALA A 270 5.03 4.43 9.84
N LEU A 271 4.45 5.54 10.29
CA LEU A 271 3.22 5.54 11.08
C LEU A 271 2.05 4.91 10.34
N ASN A 272 1.86 5.23 9.05
CA ASN A 272 0.83 4.56 8.25
C ASN A 272 1.13 3.06 8.14
N ARG A 273 2.38 2.69 7.85
CA ARG A 273 2.75 1.27 7.71
C ARG A 273 2.55 0.48 8.99
N SER A 274 2.95 1.02 10.14
CA SER A 274 2.75 0.38 11.44
C SER A 274 1.27 0.26 11.81
N LEU A 275 0.47 1.34 11.68
CA LEU A 275 -0.95 1.32 12.01
C LEU A 275 -1.78 0.37 11.14
N PHE A 276 -1.36 0.17 9.90
CA PHE A 276 -2.05 -0.66 8.92
C PHE A 276 -1.35 -1.99 8.65
N ALA A 277 -0.39 -2.36 9.51
CA ALA A 277 0.31 -3.65 9.44
C ALA A 277 0.94 -3.95 8.07
N ILE A 278 1.48 -2.91 7.43
CA ILE A 278 2.19 -3.00 6.14
C ILE A 278 3.67 -3.20 6.44
N GLY A 279 4.19 -4.36 6.08
CA GLY A 279 5.62 -4.66 6.22
C GLY A 279 6.47 -3.95 5.17
N ILE A 280 7.77 -3.86 5.45
CA ILE A 280 8.80 -3.32 4.55
C ILE A 280 9.97 -4.28 4.40
N ASP A 281 10.78 -4.07 3.36
CA ASP A 281 12.01 -4.84 3.15
C ASP A 281 12.99 -4.60 4.30
N ASN A 282 13.72 -5.66 4.67
CA ASN A 282 14.64 -5.70 5.80
C ASN A 282 16.12 -5.82 5.37
N THR A 283 16.41 -5.90 4.08
CA THR A 283 17.78 -6.10 3.56
C THR A 283 18.80 -5.08 4.11
N LEU A 284 18.49 -3.79 4.04
CA LEU A 284 19.37 -2.73 4.55
C LEU A 284 19.42 -2.64 6.09
N PRO A 285 18.27 -2.67 6.82
CA PRO A 285 18.27 -2.73 8.28
C PRO A 285 19.06 -3.89 8.90
N GLU A 286 19.00 -5.09 8.31
CA GLU A 286 19.67 -6.28 8.86
C GLU A 286 21.19 -6.14 8.86
N GLU A 287 21.77 -5.70 7.75
CA GLU A 287 23.22 -5.49 7.64
C GLU A 287 23.68 -4.37 8.59
N PHE A 288 22.94 -3.26 8.62
CA PHE A 288 23.24 -2.14 9.49
C PHE A 288 23.17 -2.52 10.98
N ALA A 289 22.18 -3.32 11.37
CA ALA A 289 22.03 -3.79 12.75
C ALA A 289 23.19 -4.68 13.21
N ARG A 290 23.78 -5.47 12.29
CA ARG A 290 24.98 -6.27 12.59
C ARG A 290 26.21 -5.39 12.80
N LEU A 291 26.36 -4.33 12.01
CA LEU A 291 27.52 -3.44 12.07
C LEU A 291 27.45 -2.45 13.25
N TYR A 292 26.25 -1.98 13.60
CA TYR A 292 26.05 -0.93 14.61
C TYR A 292 25.03 -1.33 15.71
N PRO A 293 25.26 -2.43 16.45
CA PRO A 293 24.27 -2.96 17.40
C PRO A 293 23.95 -1.99 18.55
N ARG A 294 24.94 -1.18 18.99
CA ARG A 294 24.72 -0.16 20.03
C ARG A 294 23.80 0.95 19.54
N LEU A 295 23.97 1.40 18.29
CA LEU A 295 23.13 2.44 17.68
C LEU A 295 21.69 1.95 17.60
N VAL A 296 21.45 0.75 17.07
CA VAL A 296 20.11 0.16 16.98
C VAL A 296 19.45 0.04 18.37
N ARG A 297 20.18 -0.43 19.37
CA ARG A 297 19.65 -0.54 20.75
C ARG A 297 19.27 0.83 21.32
N THR A 298 20.11 1.85 21.13
CA THR A 298 19.82 3.22 21.58
C THR A 298 18.61 3.79 20.85
N THR A 299 18.51 3.57 19.53
CA THR A 299 17.36 3.99 18.73
C THR A 299 16.06 3.36 19.23
N ARG A 300 16.05 2.05 19.49
CA ARG A 300 14.87 1.35 20.01
C ARG A 300 14.45 1.89 21.38
N ALA A 301 15.41 2.13 22.27
CA ALA A 301 15.12 2.75 23.56
C ALA A 301 14.53 4.17 23.39
N ALA A 302 15.09 4.96 22.48
CA ALA A 302 14.63 6.32 22.22
C ALA A 302 13.20 6.37 21.62
N LEU A 303 12.83 5.36 20.82
CA LEU A 303 11.53 5.26 20.17
C LEU A 303 10.37 4.94 21.12
N ALA A 304 10.62 4.40 22.32
CA ALA A 304 9.56 3.97 23.24
C ALA A 304 8.53 5.08 23.54
N GLY A 305 8.99 6.31 23.77
CA GLY A 305 8.10 7.45 24.00
C GLY A 305 7.28 7.84 22.76
N PHE A 306 7.88 7.72 21.58
CA PHE A 306 7.21 7.98 20.30
C PHE A 306 6.13 6.92 20.03
N GLU A 307 6.47 5.64 20.17
CA GLU A 307 5.54 4.51 20.02
C GLU A 307 4.34 4.64 20.96
N SER A 308 4.59 4.97 22.22
CA SER A 308 3.53 5.20 23.21
C SER A 308 2.64 6.39 22.85
N GLU A 309 3.19 7.48 22.30
CA GLU A 309 2.41 8.66 21.91
C GLU A 309 1.41 8.34 20.79
N TYR A 310 1.80 7.51 19.83
CA TYR A 310 0.96 7.15 18.67
C TYR A 310 0.16 5.85 18.87
N GLY A 311 0.41 5.10 19.95
CA GLY A 311 -0.24 3.82 20.20
C GLY A 311 0.16 2.76 19.19
N VAL A 312 1.40 2.79 18.73
CA VAL A 312 1.95 1.90 17.69
C VAL A 312 3.15 1.13 18.21
N HIS A 313 3.49 0.04 17.51
CA HIS A 313 4.78 -0.60 17.65
C HIS A 313 5.47 -0.61 16.28
N LEU A 314 6.63 0.03 16.20
CA LEU A 314 7.46 0.03 15.01
C LEU A 314 8.16 -1.33 14.92
N SER A 315 8.12 -1.94 13.73
CA SER A 315 8.82 -3.20 13.52
C SER A 315 10.33 -3.03 13.62
N ASP A 316 11.05 -4.15 13.65
CA ASP A 316 12.51 -4.13 13.66
C ASP A 316 13.08 -3.45 12.42
N GLU A 317 12.42 -3.60 11.27
CA GLU A 317 12.79 -2.94 10.01
C GLU A 317 12.63 -1.42 10.08
N GLU A 318 11.48 -0.92 10.57
CA GLU A 318 11.25 0.52 10.72
C GLU A 318 12.22 1.12 11.73
N SER A 319 12.40 0.46 12.88
CA SER A 319 13.36 0.88 13.90
C SER A 319 14.79 0.89 13.37
N GLY A 320 15.15 -0.08 12.52
CA GLY A 320 16.45 -0.14 11.86
C GLY A 320 16.66 1.00 10.86
N LEU A 321 15.63 1.37 10.08
CA LEU A 321 15.71 2.54 9.20
C LEU A 321 15.86 3.85 9.98
N VAL A 322 15.17 4.00 11.12
CA VAL A 322 15.38 5.14 12.02
C VAL A 322 16.83 5.15 12.54
N ALA A 323 17.40 3.98 12.86
CA ALA A 323 18.78 3.87 13.31
C ALA A 323 19.78 4.28 12.22
N VAL A 324 19.52 3.91 10.95
CA VAL A 324 20.30 4.36 9.80
C VAL A 324 20.27 5.88 9.70
N ILE A 325 19.10 6.52 9.85
CA ILE A 325 18.97 7.99 9.81
C ILE A 325 19.75 8.66 10.94
N PHE A 326 19.73 8.10 12.15
CA PHE A 326 20.54 8.61 13.26
C PHE A 326 22.05 8.42 13.07
N GLY A 327 22.47 7.43 12.29
CA GLY A 327 23.87 7.11 12.04
C GLY A 327 24.48 7.75 10.80
N ALA A 328 23.66 8.38 9.95
CA ALA A 328 24.08 9.09 8.74
C ALA A 328 24.76 10.44 9.06
#